data_AF-A0A3D4PE10-F1
#
_entry.id   AF-A0A3D4PE10-F1
#
_cell.length_a   1.000
_cell.length_b   1.000
_cell.length_c   1.000
_cell.angle_alpha   90.00
_cell.angle_beta   90.00
_cell.angle_gamma   90.00
#
_symmetry.space_group_name_H-M   'P 1'
#
loop_
_entity.id
_entity.type
_entity.pdbx_description
1 polymer ?
#
loop_
_entity_poly.entity_id
_entity_poly.type
_entity_poly.pdbx_seq_one_letter_code
_entity_poly.pdbx_strand_id
1 'polypeptide(L)'
;MTQRVYNFSAGPAVMPVEVLEEARENMLSLGETGIGVMEHSHRGKPFVAVAEEAEANCRKLANIPEDYDVLFLQGGASSQFFMIPQNFLEKGKAADYLVTGSWSKKA
;
A
#
# COMPACT_ATOMS: atom_id res chain seq x y z
N MET A 1 -27.85 -9.98 9.09
CA MET A 1 -26.87 -8.93 8.73
C MET A 1 -26.33 -8.34 10.02
N THR A 2 -25.01 -8.36 10.22
CA THR A 2 -24.36 -7.71 11.36
C THR A 2 -24.53 -6.20 11.24
N GLN A 3 -24.92 -5.54 12.34
CA GLN A 3 -25.02 -4.07 12.38
C GLN A 3 -23.61 -3.48 12.31
N ARG A 4 -23.32 -2.72 11.24
CA ARG A 4 -22.05 -2.00 11.10
C ARG A 4 -22.00 -0.85 12.11
N VAL A 5 -20.91 -0.77 12.86
CA VAL A 5 -20.65 0.34 13.79
C VAL A 5 -20.03 1.52 13.05
N TYR A 6 -20.22 2.73 13.58
CA TYR A 6 -19.51 3.92 13.09
C TYR A 6 -18.05 3.86 13.54
N ASN A 7 -17.17 3.48 12.62
CA ASN A 7 -15.74 3.39 12.87
C ASN A 7 -15.05 4.72 12.49
N PHE A 8 -14.61 5.47 13.51
CA PHE A 8 -13.86 6.73 13.38
C PHE A 8 -12.36 6.58 13.70
N SER A 9 -11.80 5.36 13.61
CA SER A 9 -10.37 5.13 13.84
C SER A 9 -9.48 5.93 12.89
N ALA A 10 -8.36 6.44 13.41
CA ALA A 10 -7.40 7.26 12.66
C ALA A 10 -6.34 6.45 11.88
N GLY A 11 -6.31 5.11 12.03
CA GLY A 11 -5.32 4.23 11.41
C GLY A 11 -5.00 2.98 12.26
N PRO A 12 -5.20 1.74 11.76
CA PRO A 12 -6.01 1.40 10.57
C PRO A 12 -7.43 1.98 10.65
N ALA A 13 -8.10 2.14 9.51
CA ALA A 13 -9.36 2.87 9.38
C ALA A 13 -10.45 2.06 8.67
N VAL A 14 -11.62 2.67 8.45
CA VAL A 14 -12.76 2.02 7.78
C VAL A 14 -12.46 1.69 6.31
N MET A 15 -12.91 0.51 5.88
CA MET A 15 -12.91 0.08 4.48
C MET A 15 -14.34 0.07 3.91
N PRO A 16 -14.52 0.34 2.60
CA PRO A 16 -15.79 0.14 1.90
C PRO A 16 -16.28 -1.31 2.05
N VAL A 17 -17.59 -1.53 2.15
CA VAL A 17 -18.15 -2.85 2.44
C VAL A 17 -17.98 -3.78 1.25
N GLU A 18 -18.20 -3.26 0.05
CA GLU A 18 -18.04 -3.94 -1.22
C GLU A 18 -16.63 -4.53 -1.39
N VAL A 19 -15.59 -3.81 -0.96
CA VAL A 19 -14.19 -4.29 -1.00
C VAL A 19 -13.97 -5.41 0.02
N LEU A 20 -14.59 -5.33 1.20
CA LEU A 20 -14.51 -6.39 2.21
C LEU A 20 -15.22 -7.66 1.75
N GLU A 21 -16.35 -7.53 1.07
CA GLU A 21 -17.09 -8.65 0.49
C GLU A 21 -16.29 -9.33 -0.62
N GLU A 22 -15.73 -8.55 -1.56
CA GLU A 22 -14.88 -9.09 -2.61
C GLU A 22 -13.62 -9.76 -2.04
N ALA A 23 -12.95 -9.12 -1.07
CA ALA A 23 -11.80 -9.71 -0.41
C ALA A 23 -12.17 -11.05 0.25
N ARG A 24 -13.32 -11.12 0.94
CA ARG A 24 -13.81 -12.35 1.58
C ARG A 24 -13.95 -13.49 0.58
N GLU A 25 -14.52 -13.25 -0.60
CA GLU A 25 -14.64 -14.29 -1.63
C GLU A 25 -13.26 -14.70 -2.16
N ASN A 26 -12.39 -13.72 -2.44
CA ASN A 26 -11.02 -13.96 -2.96
C ASN A 26 -10.06 -14.61 -1.94
N MET A 27 -10.43 -14.65 -0.64
CA MET A 27 -9.71 -15.43 0.36
C MET A 27 -9.81 -16.93 0.13
N LEU A 28 -10.91 -17.41 -0.45
CA LEU A 28 -11.16 -18.84 -0.71
C LEU A 28 -10.78 -19.24 -2.14
N SER A 29 -11.04 -18.37 -3.11
CA SER A 29 -10.59 -18.56 -4.50
C SER A 29 -10.39 -17.19 -5.13
N LEU A 30 -9.17 -16.86 -5.55
CA LEU A 30 -8.91 -15.65 -6.32
C LEU A 30 -9.54 -15.81 -7.71
N GLY A 31 -10.69 -15.18 -7.95
CA GLY A 31 -11.52 -15.44 -9.12
C GLY A 31 -11.80 -16.95 -9.28
N GLU A 32 -11.52 -17.50 -10.46
CA GLU A 32 -11.77 -18.91 -10.80
C GLU A 32 -10.53 -19.81 -10.61
N THR A 33 -9.51 -19.35 -9.89
CA THR A 33 -8.25 -20.10 -9.75
C THR A 33 -8.34 -21.35 -8.87
N GLY A 34 -9.40 -21.48 -8.08
CA GLY A 34 -9.65 -22.64 -7.21
C GLY A 34 -8.85 -22.65 -5.91
N ILE A 35 -8.01 -21.64 -5.66
CA ILE A 35 -7.27 -21.42 -4.40
C ILE A 35 -7.23 -19.92 -4.07
N GLY A 36 -7.11 -19.60 -2.79
CA GLY A 36 -7.16 -18.22 -2.29
C GLY A 36 -5.95 -17.39 -2.69
N VAL A 37 -6.10 -16.06 -2.66
CA VAL A 37 -5.03 -15.10 -3.00
C VAL A 37 -3.73 -15.32 -2.20
N MET A 38 -3.84 -15.78 -0.94
CA MET A 38 -2.68 -16.03 -0.07
C MET A 38 -1.93 -17.33 -0.39
N GLU A 39 -2.52 -18.23 -1.20
CA GLU A 39 -1.92 -19.51 -1.57
C GLU A 39 -1.15 -19.43 -2.89
N HIS A 40 -1.43 -18.40 -3.70
CA HIS A 40 -0.73 -18.15 -4.95
C HIS A 40 0.73 -17.74 -4.71
N SER A 41 1.62 -18.23 -5.57
CA SER A 41 2.98 -17.70 -5.63
C SER A 41 2.95 -16.23 -6.03
N HIS A 42 3.74 -15.39 -5.37
CA HIS A 42 3.93 -13.98 -5.74
C HIS A 42 4.51 -13.78 -7.17
N ARG A 43 5.01 -14.84 -7.80
CA ARG A 43 5.48 -14.85 -9.20
C ARG A 43 4.48 -15.52 -10.15
N GLY A 44 3.41 -16.09 -9.63
CA GLY A 44 2.37 -16.75 -10.41
C GLY A 44 1.53 -15.71 -11.15
N LYS A 45 1.12 -16.02 -12.38
CA LYS A 45 0.30 -15.14 -13.22
C LYS A 45 -0.92 -14.55 -12.48
N PRO A 46 -1.66 -15.31 -11.65
CA PRO A 46 -2.81 -14.74 -10.93
C PRO A 46 -2.43 -13.60 -9.97
N PHE A 47 -1.36 -13.76 -9.18
CA PHE A 47 -0.93 -12.72 -8.25
C PHE A 47 -0.25 -11.54 -8.98
N VAL A 48 0.54 -11.83 -10.01
CA VAL A 48 1.18 -10.78 -10.83
C VAL A 48 0.13 -9.85 -11.44
N ALA A 49 -0.97 -10.40 -11.96
CA ALA A 49 -2.08 -9.59 -12.48
C ALA A 49 -2.68 -8.65 -11.41
N VAL A 50 -2.85 -9.12 -10.17
CA VAL A 50 -3.32 -8.29 -9.04
C VAL A 50 -2.33 -7.15 -8.75
N ALA A 51 -1.03 -7.44 -8.73
CA ALA A 51 -0.01 -6.45 -8.46
C ALA A 51 0.10 -5.39 -9.57
N GLU A 52 0.04 -5.82 -10.83
CA GLU A 52 0.04 -4.93 -12.02
C GLU A 52 -1.21 -4.06 -12.05
N GLU A 53 -2.39 -4.63 -11.76
CA GLU A 53 -3.62 -3.85 -11.67
C GLU A 53 -3.58 -2.82 -10.54
N ALA A 54 -3.05 -3.19 -9.37
CA ALA A 54 -2.88 -2.26 -8.26
C ALA A 54 -1.96 -1.08 -8.63
N GLU A 55 -0.83 -1.35 -9.29
CA GLU A 55 0.10 -0.31 -9.78
C GLU A 55 -0.57 0.60 -10.82
N ALA A 56 -1.23 0.01 -11.82
CA ALA A 56 -1.93 0.75 -12.87
C ALA A 56 -3.05 1.63 -12.29
N ASN A 57 -3.78 1.15 -11.28
CA ASN A 57 -4.80 1.92 -10.60
C ASN A 57 -4.20 3.10 -9.80
N CYS A 58 -3.10 2.89 -9.08
CA CYS A 58 -2.37 3.99 -8.43
C CYS A 58 -1.95 5.05 -9.44
N ARG A 59 -1.37 4.62 -10.57
CA ARG A 59 -0.94 5.50 -11.65
C ARG A 59 -2.07 6.32 -12.23
N LYS A 60 -3.20 5.67 -12.54
CA LYS A 60 -4.40 6.31 -13.09
C LYS A 60 -5.02 7.31 -12.12
N LEU A 61 -5.17 6.93 -10.85
CA LEU A 61 -5.84 7.77 -9.85
C LEU A 61 -5.02 9.00 -9.47
N ALA A 62 -3.71 8.86 -9.33
CA ALA A 62 -2.81 9.93 -8.92
C ALA A 62 -2.14 10.65 -10.10
N ASN A 63 -2.45 10.26 -11.35
CA ASN A 63 -1.86 10.80 -12.57
C ASN A 63 -0.32 10.74 -12.56
N ILE A 64 0.23 9.57 -12.23
CA ILE A 64 1.68 9.35 -12.09
C ILE A 64 2.30 9.19 -13.49
N PRO A 65 3.31 10.00 -13.87
CA PRO A 65 3.93 9.92 -15.19
C PRO A 65 4.85 8.70 -15.33
N GLU A 66 5.17 8.31 -16.57
CA GLU A 66 5.92 7.09 -16.91
C GLU A 66 7.36 7.09 -16.39
N ASP A 67 7.94 8.26 -16.09
CA ASP A 67 9.28 8.42 -15.54
C ASP A 67 9.35 8.24 -14.01
N TYR A 68 8.27 7.74 -13.39
CA TYR A 68 8.20 7.40 -11.97
C TYR A 68 7.85 5.91 -11.77
N ASP A 69 8.57 5.29 -10.85
CA ASP A 69 8.30 3.94 -10.34
C ASP A 69 7.32 3.96 -9.15
N VAL A 70 6.42 2.97 -9.10
CA VAL A 70 5.54 2.72 -7.96
C VAL A 70 6.04 1.49 -7.20
N LEU A 71 6.40 1.67 -5.93
CA LEU A 71 6.99 0.60 -5.11
C LEU A 71 6.04 0.17 -3.97
N PHE A 72 5.82 -1.13 -3.84
CA PHE A 72 5.09 -1.72 -2.71
C PHE A 72 6.08 -2.27 -1.67
N LEU A 73 6.40 -1.47 -0.64
CA LEU A 73 7.39 -1.80 0.39
C LEU A 73 6.74 -2.08 1.75
N GLN A 74 7.35 -2.98 2.52
CA GLN A 74 6.96 -3.26 3.91
C GLN A 74 7.59 -2.25 4.89
N GLY A 75 7.21 -2.30 6.16
CA GLY A 75 7.75 -1.44 7.23
C GLY A 75 6.98 -0.14 7.46
N GLY A 76 6.07 0.21 6.55
CA GLY A 76 5.23 1.40 6.65
C GLY A 76 6.00 2.72 6.52
N ALA A 77 5.30 3.84 6.71
CA ALA A 77 5.88 5.18 6.54
C ALA A 77 7.06 5.43 7.49
N SER A 78 7.03 4.87 8.71
CA SER A 78 8.11 5.02 9.69
C SER A 78 9.45 4.44 9.20
N SER A 79 9.44 3.33 8.47
CA SER A 79 10.69 2.80 7.88
C SER A 79 11.25 3.72 6.79
N GLN A 80 10.39 4.47 6.10
CA GLN A 80 10.82 5.40 5.06
C GLN A 80 11.54 6.63 5.64
N PHE A 81 11.25 7.03 6.89
CA PHE A 81 12.03 8.08 7.58
C PHE A 81 13.52 7.74 7.66
N PHE A 82 13.85 6.45 7.69
CA PHE A 82 15.24 5.99 7.66
C PHE A 82 15.72 5.67 6.24
N MET A 83 14.90 5.01 5.42
CA MET A 83 15.30 4.57 4.09
C MET A 83 15.61 5.73 3.15
N ILE A 84 14.89 6.86 3.25
CA ILE A 84 15.15 8.06 2.45
C ILE A 84 16.56 8.63 2.71
N PRO A 85 16.95 9.04 3.92
CA PRO A 85 18.29 9.56 4.15
C PRO A 85 19.39 8.51 3.91
N GLN A 86 19.13 7.22 4.15
CA GLN A 86 20.12 6.18 3.83
C GLN A 86 20.47 6.11 2.33
N ASN A 87 19.52 6.38 1.44
CA ASN A 87 19.75 6.33 0.00
C ASN A 87 20.25 7.66 -0.57
N PHE A 88 19.88 8.80 0.04
CA PHE A 88 20.09 10.12 -0.57
C PHE A 88 21.00 11.07 0.24
N LEU A 89 21.22 10.87 1.55
CA LEU A 89 22.02 11.78 2.36
C LEU A 89 23.51 11.42 2.29
N GLU A 90 24.24 12.17 1.46
CA GLU A 90 25.68 12.01 1.32
C GLU A 90 26.47 12.53 2.53
N LYS A 91 27.69 12.01 2.71
CA LYS A 91 28.60 12.45 3.76
C LYS A 91 28.90 13.96 3.65
N GLY A 92 28.73 14.67 4.75
CA GLY A 92 28.99 16.12 4.82
C GLY A 92 27.87 16.99 4.24
N LYS A 93 26.73 16.38 3.86
CA LYS A 93 25.50 17.09 3.51
C LYS A 93 24.53 17.10 4.70
N ALA A 94 23.50 17.94 4.59
CA ALA A 94 22.38 18.00 5.52
C ALA A 94 21.08 17.69 4.77
N ALA A 95 20.09 17.17 5.49
CA ALA A 95 18.74 16.99 4.97
C ALA A 95 17.84 18.13 5.50
N ASP A 96 17.12 18.78 4.60
CA ASP A 96 16.19 19.86 4.95
C ASP A 96 14.79 19.30 5.22
N TYR A 97 14.18 19.70 6.34
CA TYR A 97 12.86 19.26 6.76
C TYR A 97 11.92 20.44 7.00
N LEU A 98 10.72 20.36 6.44
CA LEU A 98 9.63 21.29 6.74
C LEU A 98 8.80 20.73 7.92
N VAL A 99 8.98 21.29 9.11
CA VAL A 99 8.33 20.79 10.34
C VAL A 99 6.96 21.44 10.54
N THR A 100 5.89 20.68 10.28
CA THR A 100 4.48 21.14 10.38
C THR A 100 3.66 20.39 11.42
N GLY A 101 4.19 19.34 12.05
CA GLY A 101 3.47 18.62 13.10
C GLY A 101 4.22 17.42 13.68
N SER A 102 3.47 16.51 14.32
CA SER A 102 4.05 15.34 15.01
C SER A 102 4.79 14.41 14.06
N TRP A 103 4.29 14.20 12.83
CA TRP A 103 4.92 13.30 11.87
C TRP A 103 6.23 13.86 11.30
N SER A 104 6.24 15.12 10.86
CA SER A 104 7.46 15.76 10.34
C SER A 104 8.55 15.94 11.41
N LYS A 105 8.17 16.01 12.69
CA LYS A 105 9.14 16.07 13.81
C LYS A 105 9.76 14.71 14.13
N LYS A 106 9.08 13.62 13.78
CA LYS A 106 9.59 12.23 13.95
C LYS A 106 10.45 11.78 12.78
N ALA A 107 10.23 12.38 11.61
CA ALA A 107 10.90 12.05 10.36
C ALA A 107 12.35 12.55 10.31
#